data_AF-A0A552YYN5-F1
#
_entry.id   AF-A0A552YYN5-F1
#
_cell.length_a   1.000
_cell.length_b   1.000
_cell.length_c   1.000
_cell.angle_alpha   90.00
_cell.angle_beta   90.00
_cell.angle_gamma   90.00
#
_symmetry.space_group_name_H-M   'P 1'
#
loop_
_entity.id
_entity.type
_entity.pdbx_description
1 polymer ?
#
loop_
_entity_poly.entity_id
_entity_poly.type
_entity_poly.pdbx_seq_one_letter_code
_entity_poly.pdbx_strand_id
1 'polypeptide(L)'
;MTNNKKIKLEDFKNDWFEGAAELQYIKAQVREELTKKGFLIDSSFEYGDNNEWVGVYARPQDKPTALDPYDEEEEKEQEKYAINGMKQDFSEWFEWDIKNNNLVL
;
A
#
# COMPACT_ATOMS: atom_id res chain seq x y z
N MET A 1 -22.34 -9.89 -3.28
CA MET A 1 -22.23 -9.95 -1.82
C MET A 1 -20.95 -9.21 -1.45
N THR A 2 -21.04 -7.91 -1.14
CA THR A 2 -19.89 -7.20 -0.56
C THR A 2 -19.76 -7.67 0.88
N ASN A 3 -18.76 -8.51 1.14
CA ASN A 3 -18.41 -8.88 2.51
C ASN A 3 -17.90 -7.63 3.23
N ASN A 4 -18.82 -6.89 3.86
CA ASN A 4 -18.54 -5.77 4.78
C ASN A 4 -17.91 -6.24 6.10
N LYS A 5 -17.09 -7.30 6.07
CA LYS A 5 -16.39 -7.75 7.29
C LYS A 5 -15.26 -6.76 7.54
N LYS A 6 -15.42 -5.93 8.57
CA LYS A 6 -14.33 -5.10 9.11
C LYS A 6 -13.18 -6.03 9.51
N ILE A 7 -11.98 -5.75 9.00
CA ILE A 7 -10.77 -6.50 9.35
C ILE A 7 -10.50 -6.39 10.85
N LYS A 8 -10.08 -7.49 11.46
CA LYS A 8 -9.71 -7.53 12.89
C LYS A 8 -8.34 -8.17 13.06
N LEU A 9 -7.61 -7.79 14.12
CA LEU A 9 -6.28 -8.34 14.40
C LEU A 9 -6.31 -9.87 14.52
N GLU A 10 -7.38 -10.44 15.07
CA GLU A 10 -7.54 -11.88 15.23
C GLU A 10 -7.56 -12.62 13.89
N ASP A 11 -7.92 -11.95 12.79
CA ASP A 11 -7.91 -12.54 11.44
C ASP A 11 -6.47 -12.81 10.94
N PHE A 12 -5.45 -12.25 11.60
CA PHE A 12 -4.04 -12.35 11.22
C PHE A 12 -3.19 -13.13 12.21
N LYS A 13 -3.74 -13.51 13.37
CA LYS A 13 -3.03 -14.30 14.37
C LYS A 13 -2.77 -15.70 13.83
N ASN A 14 -1.50 -16.07 13.74
CA ASN A 14 -1.06 -17.41 13.39
C ASN A 14 -0.06 -17.88 14.47
N ASP A 15 -0.15 -19.14 14.88
CA ASP A 15 0.62 -19.73 16.00
C ASP A 15 2.15 -19.80 15.77
N TRP A 16 2.62 -19.31 14.62
CA TRP A 16 3.97 -19.57 14.13
C TRP A 16 4.94 -18.41 14.39
N PHE A 17 4.46 -17.17 14.53
CA PHE A 17 5.32 -15.99 14.75
C PHE A 17 4.57 -14.86 15.46
N GLU A 18 4.97 -14.52 16.70
CA GLU A 18 4.53 -13.30 17.39
C GLU A 18 5.06 -12.05 16.66
N GLY A 19 4.25 -10.97 16.57
CA GLY A 19 4.61 -9.71 15.90
C GLY A 19 4.34 -9.69 14.38
N ALA A 20 4.29 -10.85 13.72
CA ALA A 20 3.91 -10.93 12.32
C ALA A 20 2.43 -10.57 12.11
N ALA A 21 1.56 -10.96 13.04
CA ALA A 21 0.12 -10.71 12.95
C ALA A 21 -0.23 -9.22 13.03
N GLU A 22 0.38 -8.49 13.96
CA GLU A 22 0.19 -7.06 14.15
C GLU A 22 0.63 -6.28 12.91
N LEU A 23 1.80 -6.59 12.37
CA LEU A 23 2.29 -5.94 11.15
C LEU A 23 1.41 -6.23 9.93
N GLN A 24 0.93 -7.46 9.77
CA GLN A 24 0.00 -7.77 8.68
C GLN A 24 -1.34 -7.06 8.85
N TYR A 25 -1.82 -6.93 10.09
CA TYR A 25 -3.01 -6.17 10.42
C TYR A 25 -2.85 -4.68 10.08
N ILE A 26 -1.70 -4.08 10.40
CA ILE A 26 -1.36 -2.69 10.02
C ILE A 26 -1.33 -2.54 8.49
N LYS A 27 -0.64 -3.43 7.77
CA LYS A 27 -0.59 -3.40 6.29
C LYS A 27 -1.98 -3.53 5.66
N ALA A 28 -2.87 -4.33 6.26
CA ALA A 28 -4.26 -4.47 5.80
C ALA A 28 -5.05 -3.17 6.00
N GLN A 29 -4.90 -2.50 7.14
CA GLN A 29 -5.51 -1.19 7.39
C GLN A 29 -5.03 -0.16 6.37
N VAL A 30 -3.72 -0.09 6.09
CA VAL A 30 -3.17 0.85 5.10
C VAL A 30 -3.75 0.60 3.71
N ARG A 31 -3.82 -0.66 3.27
CA ARG A 31 -4.45 -1.01 1.99
C ARG A 31 -5.91 -0.60 1.91
N GLU A 32 -6.68 -0.79 2.99
CA GLU A 32 -8.09 -0.40 3.05
C GLU A 32 -8.24 1.13 2.93
N GLU A 33 -7.44 1.89 3.68
CA GLU A 33 -7.46 3.35 3.65
C GLU A 33 -7.04 3.93 2.29
N LEU A 34 -5.96 3.40 1.69
CA LEU A 34 -5.54 3.80 0.34
C LEU A 34 -6.59 3.45 -0.72
N THR A 35 -7.18 2.25 -0.66
CA THR A 35 -8.24 1.84 -1.58
C THR A 35 -9.44 2.77 -1.49
N LYS A 36 -9.86 3.18 -0.28
CA LYS A 36 -10.95 4.17 -0.09
C LYS A 36 -10.61 5.53 -0.70
N LYS A 37 -9.32 5.90 -0.72
CA LYS A 37 -8.83 7.15 -1.33
C LYS A 37 -8.60 7.03 -2.83
N GLY A 38 -8.74 5.84 -3.43
CA GLY A 38 -8.49 5.60 -4.86
C GLY A 38 -7.01 5.38 -5.21
N PHE A 39 -6.21 4.88 -4.26
CA PHE A 39 -4.77 4.63 -4.43
C PHE A 39 -4.43 3.14 -4.36
N LEU A 40 -3.39 2.74 -5.08
CA LEU A 40 -2.75 1.42 -5.01
C LEU A 40 -1.32 1.56 -4.49
N ILE A 41 -0.88 0.60 -3.68
CA ILE A 41 0.50 0.53 -3.20
C ILE A 41 1.45 0.33 -4.38
N ASP A 42 2.54 1.09 -4.39
CA ASP A 42 3.56 1.09 -5.45
C ASP A 42 4.99 0.85 -4.90
N SER A 43 5.13 0.54 -3.61
CA SER A 43 6.42 0.21 -2.99
C SER A 43 6.31 -0.82 -1.86
N SER A 44 7.46 -1.22 -1.34
CA SER A 44 7.55 -1.86 -0.03
C SER A 44 7.10 -0.90 1.08
N PHE A 45 6.56 -1.47 2.15
CA PHE A 45 6.28 -0.72 3.37
C PHE A 45 7.57 -0.42 4.13
N GLU A 46 7.64 0.77 4.70
CA GLU A 46 8.66 1.17 5.66
C GLU A 46 8.01 1.39 7.03
N TYR A 47 8.83 1.25 8.07
CA TYR A 47 8.40 1.32 9.46
C TYR A 47 9.40 2.13 10.26
N GLY A 48 8.88 2.87 11.24
CA GLY A 48 9.69 3.49 12.27
C GLY A 48 10.34 2.48 13.19
N ASP A 49 11.32 2.96 13.96
CA ASP A 49 11.88 2.19 15.06
C ASP A 49 10.73 1.75 16.01
N ASN A 50 10.77 0.49 16.42
CA ASN A 50 9.70 -0.13 17.24
C ASN A 50 8.30 -0.12 16.61
N ASN A 51 8.17 0.04 15.28
CA ASN A 51 6.90 0.10 14.56
C ASN A 51 5.97 1.23 15.04
N GLU A 52 6.52 2.40 15.38
CA GLU A 52 5.73 3.55 15.83
C GLU A 52 4.99 4.27 14.69
N TRP A 53 5.47 4.13 13.45
CA TRP A 53 4.81 4.60 12.23
C TRP A 53 4.95 3.58 11.10
N VAL A 54 4.08 3.69 10.10
CA VAL A 54 4.16 2.94 8.84
C VAL A 54 4.00 3.88 7.67
N GLY A 55 4.86 3.71 6.67
CA GLY A 55 4.84 4.49 5.45
C GLY A 55 4.91 3.62 4.20
N VAL A 56 4.36 4.12 3.10
CA VAL A 56 4.40 3.44 1.80
C VAL A 56 4.17 4.44 0.67
N TYR A 57 4.84 4.25 -0.47
CA TYR A 57 4.48 4.94 -1.70
C TYR A 57 3.25 4.30 -2.32
N ALA A 58 2.32 5.14 -2.76
CA ALA A 58 1.12 4.71 -3.46
C ALA A 58 0.81 5.67 -4.61
N ARG A 59 0.20 5.13 -5.67
CA ARG A 59 -0.20 5.87 -6.87
C ARG A 59 -1.72 5.84 -7.05
N PRO A 60 -2.33 6.80 -7.78
CA PRO A 60 -3.72 6.70 -8.18
C PRO A 60 -4.01 5.39 -8.92
N GLN A 61 -5.15 4.77 -8.62
CA GLN A 61 -5.52 3.45 -9.18
C GLN A 61 -5.65 3.46 -10.71
N ASP A 62 -5.93 4.62 -11.32
CA ASP A 62 -6.10 4.82 -12.76
C ASP A 62 -4.79 5.23 -13.49
N LYS A 63 -3.66 5.26 -12.78
CA LYS A 63 -2.34 5.61 -13.32
C LYS A 63 -1.41 4.40 -13.30
N PRO A 64 -0.53 4.20 -14.31
CA PRO A 64 0.42 3.09 -14.30
C PRO A 64 1.48 3.27 -13.20
N THR A 65 2.13 2.18 -12.81
CA THR A 65 3.35 2.24 -12.00
C THR A 65 4.50 2.84 -12.81
N ALA A 66 5.45 3.50 -12.14
CA ALA A 66 6.71 3.93 -12.77
C ALA A 66 7.80 2.85 -12.68
N LEU A 67 7.55 1.76 -11.97
CA LEU A 67 8.44 0.61 -11.90
C LEU A 67 8.62 -0.04 -13.27
N ASP A 68 9.64 -0.89 -13.39
CA ASP A 68 9.87 -1.62 -14.62
C ASP A 68 8.63 -2.47 -14.96
N PRO A 69 8.07 -2.33 -16.18
CA PRO A 69 6.89 -3.06 -16.58
C PRO A 69 7.22 -4.54 -16.60
N TYR A 70 6.30 -5.36 -16.07
CA TYR A 70 6.45 -6.80 -16.08
C TYR A 70 6.25 -7.38 -17.49
N ASP A 71 5.43 -6.73 -18.30
CA ASP A 71 5.08 -7.14 -19.67
C ASP A 71 4.85 -5.95 -20.63
N GLU A 72 4.63 -6.27 -21.91
CA GLU A 72 4.38 -5.28 -22.96
C GLU A 72 3.07 -4.49 -22.75
N GLU A 73 2.11 -5.02 -21.99
CA GLU A 73 0.84 -4.33 -21.72
C GLU A 73 1.09 -3.18 -20.73
N GLU A 74 1.79 -3.47 -19.64
CA GLU A 74 2.22 -2.44 -18.68
C GLU A 74 3.12 -1.38 -19.33
N GLU A 75 4.04 -1.78 -20.22
CA GLU A 75 4.88 -0.85 -20.97
C GLU A 75 4.02 0.11 -21.82
N LYS A 76 3.06 -0.42 -22.57
CA LYS A 76 2.13 0.40 -23.37
C LYS A 76 1.27 1.32 -22.51
N GLU A 77 0.83 0.88 -21.33
CA GLU A 77 0.12 1.75 -20.40
C GLU A 77 1.01 2.88 -19.89
N GLN A 78 2.27 2.62 -19.56
CA GLN A 78 3.23 3.65 -19.16
C GLN A 78 3.50 4.67 -20.28
N GLU A 79 3.66 4.21 -21.53
CA GLU A 79 3.92 5.07 -22.69
C GLU A 79 2.81 6.09 -22.95
N LYS A 80 1.53 5.75 -22.70
CA LYS A 80 0.39 6.68 -22.87
C LYS A 80 0.54 7.96 -22.04
N TYR A 81 1.23 7.85 -20.90
CA TYR A 81 1.43 8.95 -19.98
C TYR A 81 2.83 9.58 -20.10
N ALA A 82 3.71 9.05 -20.95
CA ALA A 82 5.08 9.51 -21.06
C ALA A 82 5.16 10.96 -21.59
N ILE A 83 6.04 11.76 -20.99
CA ILE A 83 6.32 13.13 -21.42
C ILE A 83 7.73 13.15 -22.01
N ASN A 84 7.85 13.52 -23.28
CA ASN A 84 9.13 13.53 -24.02
C ASN A 84 9.86 12.18 -23.98
N GLY A 85 9.12 11.06 -24.01
CA GLY A 85 9.66 9.71 -23.92
C GLY A 85 10.10 9.29 -22.52
N MET A 86 9.83 10.09 -21.49
CA MET A 86 10.11 9.74 -20.09
C MET A 86 8.85 9.24 -19.39
N LYS A 87 8.95 8.06 -18.76
CA LYS A 87 7.94 7.52 -17.86
C LYS A 87 7.66 8.51 -16.73
N GLN A 88 6.40 8.59 -16.30
CA GLN A 88 5.98 9.49 -15.24
C GLN A 88 5.84 8.73 -13.94
N ASP A 89 6.35 9.31 -12.86
CA ASP A 89 6.13 8.82 -11.50
C ASP A 89 4.92 9.52 -10.89
N PHE A 90 3.87 8.74 -10.65
CA PHE A 90 2.63 9.17 -10.02
C PHE A 90 2.55 8.78 -8.54
N SER A 91 3.62 8.19 -8.01
CA SER A 91 3.65 7.74 -6.62
C SER A 91 3.85 8.90 -5.66
N GLU A 92 3.07 8.86 -4.59
CA GLU A 92 3.14 9.80 -3.47
C GLU A 92 3.38 9.03 -2.17
N TRP A 93 4.10 9.64 -1.23
CA TRP A 93 4.34 9.07 0.08
C TRP A 93 3.11 9.22 0.99
N PHE A 94 2.69 8.12 1.60
CA PHE A 94 1.68 8.12 2.65
C PHE A 94 2.25 7.54 3.93
N GLU A 95 1.93 8.19 5.06
CA GLU A 95 2.44 7.83 6.37
C GLU A 95 1.34 7.92 7.42
N TRP A 96 1.42 7.02 8.40
CA TRP A 96 0.54 6.98 9.55
C TRP A 96 1.34 6.63 10.80
N ASP A 97 1.00 7.29 11.89
CA ASP A 97 1.39 6.86 13.23
C ASP A 97 0.61 5.58 13.61
N ILE A 98 1.23 4.75 14.44
CA ILE A 98 0.63 3.52 14.97
C ILE A 98 0.41 3.66 16.47
N LYS A 99 -0.86 3.54 16.91
CA LYS A 99 -1.23 3.51 18.33
C LYS A 99 -2.10 2.30 18.63
N ASN A 100 -1.66 1.46 19.56
CA ASN A 100 -2.37 0.23 19.95
C ASN A 100 -2.77 -0.63 18.72
N ASN A 101 -1.84 -0.84 17.78
CA ASN A 101 -2.05 -1.58 16.52
C ASN A 101 -3.09 -0.98 15.55
N ASN A 102 -3.42 0.31 15.70
CA ASN A 102 -4.31 1.03 14.79
C ASN A 102 -3.58 2.22 14.16
N LEU A 103 -3.93 2.52 12.90
CA LEU A 103 -3.45 3.72 12.22
C LEU A 103 -4.10 4.96 12.84
N VAL A 104 -3.31 6.00 13.07
CA VAL A 104 -3.77 7.33 13.43
C VAL A 104 -3.15 8.37 12.49
N LEU A 105 -3.93 9.41 12.19
CA LEU A 105 -3.51 10.60 11.44
C LEU A 105 -2.98 11.67 12.38
#